data_AF-A0A420I5P8-F1
#
_entry.id   AF-A0A420I5P8-F1
#
_cell.length_a   1.000
_cell.length_b   1.000
_cell.length_c   1.000
_cell.angle_alpha   90.00
_cell.angle_beta   90.00
_cell.angle_gamma   90.00
#
_symmetry.space_group_name_H-M   'P 1'
#
loop_
_entity.id
_entity.type
_entity.pdbx_description
1 polymer ?
#
loop_
_entity_poly.entity_id
_entity_poly.type
_entity_poly.pdbx_seq_one_letter_code
_entity_poly.pdbx_strand_id
1 'polypeptide(L)'
;MPYDSAIFIHPQKFIIIVCHVDDLITTGPDENQIDQVMGRLSKKIKLETIGQVKQFLGMQIIPDYDHQSLKINQTKYTRSMLTRFEKENVRPVSSPVELGVNLLPSTEQASHSETHRYQQQVGSLIYLAINTRPDIAFAVNRCARYMSNPNESHYRALERIWKYLKQYPDLGLTVIC
;
A
#
# COMPACT_ATOMS: atom_id res chain seq x y z
N MET A 1 -11.89 -10.36 21.65
CA MET A 1 -11.76 -8.91 21.40
C MET A 1 -12.93 -8.53 20.49
N PRO A 2 -13.94 -7.79 20.95
CA PRO A 2 -14.93 -7.25 20.02
C PRO A 2 -14.19 -6.26 19.11
N TYR A 3 -14.48 -6.30 17.81
CA TYR A 3 -13.88 -5.41 16.83
C TYR A 3 -14.13 -3.96 17.27
N ASP A 4 -13.05 -3.23 17.57
CA ASP A 4 -13.12 -1.78 17.72
C ASP A 4 -13.52 -1.25 16.34
N SER A 5 -14.70 -0.65 16.25
CA SER A 5 -15.25 -0.27 14.96
C SER A 5 -14.47 0.93 14.44
N ALA A 6 -13.45 0.66 13.61
CA ALA A 6 -12.71 1.70 12.89
C ALA A 6 -13.58 2.47 11.87
N ILE A 7 -14.86 2.09 11.75
CA ILE A 7 -15.87 2.74 10.91
C ILE A 7 -17.09 3.02 11.77
N PHE A 8 -17.42 4.29 11.98
CA PHE A 8 -18.61 4.75 12.67
C PHE A 8 -19.60 5.30 11.65
N ILE A 9 -20.85 4.84 11.70
CA ILE A 9 -21.90 5.24 10.75
C ILE A 9 -23.03 5.90 11.54
N HIS A 10 -23.35 7.15 11.18
CA HIS A 10 -24.54 7.81 11.70
C HIS A 10 -25.76 7.30 10.92
N PRO A 11 -26.67 6.52 11.53
CA PRO A 11 -27.69 5.74 10.80
C PRO A 11 -28.68 6.60 10.02
N GLN A 12 -29.06 7.76 10.54
CA GLN A 12 -30.06 8.65 9.93
C GLN A 12 -29.48 9.61 8.88
N LYS A 13 -28.26 10.11 9.12
CA LYS A 13 -27.60 11.12 8.29
C LYS A 13 -26.67 10.50 7.24
N PHE A 14 -26.45 9.19 7.33
CA PHE A 14 -25.50 8.44 6.50
C PHE A 14 -24.10 9.07 6.48
N ILE A 15 -23.66 9.61 7.62
CA ILE A 15 -22.29 10.11 7.81
C ILE A 15 -21.43 8.94 8.23
N ILE A 16 -20.35 8.71 7.50
CA ILE A 16 -19.36 7.68 7.77
C ILE A 16 -18.09 8.36 8.27
N ILE A 17 -17.60 7.92 9.42
CA ILE A 17 -16.32 8.34 10.01
C ILE A 17 -15.43 7.11 10.09
N VAL A 18 -14.34 7.11 9.33
CA VAL A 18 -13.29 6.09 9.40
C VAL A 18 -12.18 6.61 10.30
N CYS A 19 -11.78 5.83 11.29
CA CYS A 19 -10.75 6.15 12.26
C CYS A 19 -9.55 5.22 12.10
N HIS A 20 -8.35 5.80 12.01
CA HIS A 20 -7.10 5.06 12.08
C HIS A 20 -6.09 5.79 12.97
N VAL A 21 -5.90 5.30 14.19
CA VAL A 21 -5.04 5.91 15.21
C VAL A 21 -5.43 7.38 15.41
N ASP A 22 -4.65 8.32 14.87
CA ASP A 22 -4.86 9.76 15.02
C ASP A 22 -5.60 10.38 13.82
N ASP A 23 -5.74 9.64 12.71
CA ASP A 23 -6.36 10.13 11.48
C ASP A 23 -7.85 9.79 11.41
N LEU A 24 -8.67 10.77 11.03
CA LEU A 24 -10.09 10.60 10.73
C LEU A 24 -10.37 10.94 9.27
N ILE A 25 -11.06 10.05 8.55
CA ILE A 25 -11.73 10.37 7.29
C ILE A 25 -13.22 10.46 7.56
N THR A 26 -13.86 11.50 7.05
CA THR A 26 -15.32 11.63 7.09
C THR A 26 -15.90 11.78 5.68
N THR A 27 -17.07 11.18 5.48
CA THR A 27 -17.86 11.33 4.26
C THR A 27 -19.35 11.24 4.58
N GLY A 28 -20.20 11.72 3.69
CA GLY A 28 -21.64 11.75 3.85
C GLY A 28 -22.33 12.55 2.73
N PRO A 29 -23.66 12.50 2.65
CA PRO A 29 -24.42 13.12 1.56
C PRO A 29 -24.56 14.64 1.68
N ASP A 30 -24.36 15.22 2.86
CA ASP A 30 -24.54 16.65 3.13
C ASP A 30 -23.36 17.19 3.96
N GLU A 31 -22.55 18.04 3.32
CA GLU A 31 -21.35 18.64 3.91
C GLU A 31 -21.67 19.46 5.17
N ASN A 32 -22.80 20.18 5.21
CA ASN A 32 -23.20 20.94 6.39
C ASN A 32 -23.48 20.02 7.59
N GLN A 33 -24.03 18.83 7.34
CA GLN A 33 -24.27 17.86 8.41
C GLN A 33 -22.99 17.21 8.89
N ILE A 34 -22.02 16.97 8.00
CA ILE A 34 -20.67 16.52 8.36
C ILE A 34 -20.04 17.56 9.28
N ASP A 35 -20.04 18.83 8.89
CA ASP A 35 -19.47 19.94 9.66
C ASP A 35 -20.12 20.09 11.03
N GLN A 36 -21.45 19.94 11.13
CA GLN A 36 -22.13 19.96 12.42
C GLN A 36 -21.71 18.80 13.33
N VAL A 37 -21.53 17.60 12.78
CA VAL A 37 -21.09 16.42 13.56
C VAL A 37 -19.64 16.59 13.99
N MET A 38 -18.76 16.99 13.08
CA MET A 38 -17.34 17.21 13.36
C MET A 38 -17.11 18.38 14.31
N GLY A 39 -17.91 19.45 14.21
CA GLY A 39 -17.90 20.57 15.14
C GLY A 39 -18.40 20.23 16.55
N ARG A 40 -19.22 19.20 16.71
CA ARG A 40 -19.57 18.66 18.04
C ARG A 40 -18.45 17.78 18.59
N LEU A 41 -17.77 17.03 17.72
CA LEU A 41 -16.67 16.15 18.10
C LEU A 41 -15.43 16.96 18.51
N SER A 42 -15.13 18.05 17.80
CA SER A 42 -13.99 18.93 18.08
C SER A 42 -14.07 19.66 19.42
N LYS A 43 -15.27 19.74 20.03
CA LYS A 43 -15.46 20.26 21.40
C LYS A 43 -15.03 19.26 22.47
N LYS A 44 -14.96 17.97 22.14
CA LYS A 44 -14.60 16.89 23.08
C LYS A 44 -13.18 16.37 22.83
N ILE A 45 -12.70 16.45 21.60
CA ILE A 45 -11.41 15.92 21.15
C ILE A 45 -10.73 17.02 20.33
N LYS A 46 -9.42 17.19 20.49
CA LYS A 46 -8.66 18.11 19.65
C LYS A 46 -8.61 17.56 18.22
N LEU A 47 -9.30 18.23 17.30
CA LEU A 47 -9.35 17.88 15.88
C LEU A 47 -8.85 19.05 15.05
N GLU A 48 -8.10 18.74 14.01
CA GLU A 48 -7.66 19.71 13.00
C GLU A 48 -8.18 19.26 11.63
N THR A 49 -8.85 20.17 10.93
CA THR A 49 -9.39 19.89 9.60
C THR A 49 -8.31 20.17 8.56
N ILE A 50 -7.84 19.11 7.89
CA ILE A 50 -6.83 19.19 6.83
C ILE A 50 -7.47 19.47 5.45
N GLY A 51 -8.79 19.34 5.36
CA GLY A 51 -9.58 19.54 4.13
C GLY A 51 -9.80 18.24 3.36
N GLN A 52 -9.96 18.34 2.04
CA GLN A 52 -10.23 17.19 1.18
C GLN A 52 -9.11 16.15 1.25
N VAL A 53 -9.48 14.88 1.42
CA VAL A 53 -8.55 13.77 1.55
C VAL A 53 -7.80 13.57 0.24
N LYS A 54 -6.49 13.86 0.25
CA LYS A 54 -5.57 13.57 -0.87
C LYS A 54 -4.67 12.37 -0.59
N GLN A 55 -4.42 12.10 0.69
CA GLN A 55 -3.61 10.97 1.15
C GLN A 55 -4.17 10.43 2.46
N PHE A 56 -4.09 9.11 2.65
CA PHE A 56 -4.45 8.42 3.89
C PHE A 56 -3.59 7.17 4.03
N LEU A 57 -2.96 6.98 5.20
CA LEU A 57 -2.09 5.82 5.48
C LEU A 57 -1.02 5.56 4.41
N GLY A 58 -0.42 6.63 3.88
CA GLY A 58 0.59 6.54 2.81
C GLY A 58 0.04 6.21 1.42
N MET A 59 -1.27 6.01 1.27
CA MET A 59 -1.95 5.89 -0.02
C MET A 59 -2.38 7.26 -0.52
N GLN A 60 -2.34 7.46 -1.83
CA GLN A 60 -2.84 8.64 -2.52
C GLN A 60 -4.24 8.33 -3.03
N ILE A 61 -5.18 9.25 -2.78
CA ILE A 61 -6.58 9.14 -3.19
C ILE A 61 -6.81 10.19 -4.28
N ILE A 62 -7.21 9.73 -5.46
CA ILE A 62 -7.30 10.56 -6.67
C ILE A 62 -8.70 10.33 -7.26
N PRO A 63 -9.69 11.16 -6.90
CA PRO A 63 -11.01 11.12 -7.51
C PRO A 63 -10.94 11.68 -8.94
N ASP A 64 -11.69 11.07 -9.84
CA ASP A 64 -11.95 11.49 -11.21
C ASP A 64 -13.46 11.67 -11.36
N TYR A 65 -13.90 12.93 -11.28
CA TYR A 65 -15.32 13.27 -11.29
C TYR A 65 -15.94 13.16 -12.68
N ASP A 66 -15.16 13.36 -13.74
CA ASP A 66 -15.64 13.29 -15.13
C ASP A 66 -15.96 11.84 -15.51
N HIS A 67 -15.15 10.89 -15.02
CA HIS A 67 -15.33 9.47 -15.26
C HIS A 67 -15.98 8.71 -14.10
N GLN A 68 -16.45 9.42 -13.07
CA GLN A 68 -17.03 8.83 -11.85
C GLN A 68 -16.17 7.69 -11.31
N SER A 69 -14.87 7.93 -11.13
CA SER A 69 -13.96 6.90 -10.65
C SER A 69 -13.06 7.39 -9.53
N LEU A 70 -12.52 6.45 -8.77
CA LEU A 70 -11.61 6.70 -7.67
C LEU A 70 -10.35 5.85 -7.87
N LYS A 71 -9.21 6.50 -8.08
CA LYS A 71 -7.91 5.84 -8.11
C LYS A 71 -7.22 5.92 -6.75
N ILE A 72 -6.76 4.78 -6.25
CA ILE A 72 -5.94 4.65 -5.04
C ILE A 72 -4.60 4.06 -5.43
N ASN A 73 -3.50 4.78 -5.17
CA ASN A 73 -2.15 4.29 -5.47
C ASN A 73 -1.12 4.67 -4.39
N GLN A 74 0.09 4.13 -4.50
CA GLN A 74 1.20 4.40 -3.58
C GLN A 74 2.45 4.91 -4.31
N THR A 75 2.26 5.74 -5.35
CA THR A 75 3.34 6.21 -6.24
C THR A 75 4.53 6.79 -5.48
N LYS A 76 4.26 7.67 -4.50
CA LYS A 76 5.32 8.27 -3.67
C LYS A 76 6.12 7.21 -2.89
N TYR A 77 5.43 6.21 -2.33
CA TYR A 77 6.06 5.11 -1.60
C TYR A 77 6.85 4.20 -2.54
N THR A 78 6.29 3.84 -3.70
CA THR A 78 7.00 3.02 -4.70
C THR A 78 8.30 3.68 -5.13
N ARG A 79 8.28 4.99 -5.44
CA ARG A 79 9.48 5.73 -5.79
C ARG A 79 10.49 5.80 -4.64
N SER A 80 10.05 6.08 -3.42
CA SER A 80 10.97 6.13 -2.27
C SER A 80 11.61 4.77 -1.97
N MET A 81 10.89 3.65 -2.17
CA MET A 81 11.46 2.30 -2.03
C MET A 81 12.43 1.97 -3.16
N LEU A 82 12.17 2.40 -4.40
CA LEU A 82 13.13 2.26 -5.50
C LEU A 82 14.44 2.99 -5.18
N THR A 83 14.39 4.22 -4.65
CA THR A 83 15.59 4.95 -4.21
C THR A 83 16.28 4.25 -3.03
N ARG A 84 15.52 3.88 -1.98
CA ARG A 84 16.05 3.25 -0.76
C ARG A 84 16.83 1.96 -1.04
N PHE A 85 16.40 1.17 -2.02
CA PHE A 85 17.04 -0.10 -2.37
C PHE A 85 17.93 -0.01 -3.62
N GLU A 86 18.28 1.20 -4.06
CA GLU A 86 19.21 1.46 -5.18
C GLU A 86 18.70 0.87 -6.51
N LYS A 87 17.38 0.90 -6.72
CA LYS A 87 16.69 0.32 -7.90
C LYS A 87 16.31 1.36 -8.95
N GLU A 88 16.79 2.59 -8.84
CA GLU A 88 16.45 3.67 -9.77
C GLU A 88 16.99 3.43 -11.18
N ASN A 89 18.12 2.73 -11.31
CA ASN A 89 18.82 2.52 -12.60
C ASN A 89 18.63 1.13 -13.20
N VAL A 90 17.80 0.28 -12.60
CA VAL A 90 17.56 -1.09 -13.11
C VAL A 90 16.81 -1.05 -14.44
N ARG A 91 17.07 -2.02 -15.34
CA ARG A 91 16.31 -2.13 -16.59
C ARG A 91 14.89 -2.61 -16.30
N PRO A 92 13.84 -1.87 -16.71
CA PRO A 92 12.47 -2.25 -16.41
C PRO A 92 12.04 -3.52 -17.14
N VAL A 93 11.01 -4.18 -16.63
CA VAL A 93 10.39 -5.38 -17.23
C VAL A 93 8.87 -5.28 -17.17
N SER A 94 8.17 -5.99 -18.07
CA SER A 94 6.71 -5.95 -18.18
C SER A 94 5.97 -6.92 -17.24
N SER A 95 6.66 -7.84 -16.57
CA SER A 95 6.04 -8.81 -15.67
C SER A 95 6.87 -9.02 -14.40
N PRO A 96 6.22 -9.11 -13.21
CA PRO A 96 6.91 -9.31 -11.94
C PRO A 96 7.47 -10.73 -11.78
N VAL A 97 7.08 -11.69 -12.62
CA VAL A 97 7.49 -13.10 -12.54
C VAL A 97 8.15 -13.56 -13.83
N GLU A 98 9.19 -14.38 -13.69
CA GLU A 98 9.85 -15.06 -14.80
C GLU A 98 9.23 -16.44 -15.00
N LEU A 99 8.84 -16.74 -16.24
CA LEU A 99 8.22 -18.02 -16.58
C LEU A 99 9.26 -19.14 -16.53
N GLY A 100 8.84 -20.32 -16.07
CA GLY A 100 9.71 -21.51 -15.99
C GLY A 100 10.72 -21.51 -14.85
N VAL A 101 10.79 -20.45 -14.03
CA VAL A 101 11.70 -20.39 -12.87
C VAL A 101 11.01 -20.93 -11.62
N ASN A 102 11.54 -22.03 -11.10
CA ASN A 102 11.18 -22.59 -9.79
C ASN A 102 12.22 -22.17 -8.75
N LEU A 103 11.75 -21.58 -7.65
CA LEU A 103 12.60 -21.22 -6.52
C LEU A 103 12.68 -22.44 -5.61
N LEU A 104 13.89 -22.78 -5.18
CA LEU A 104 14.16 -23.93 -4.33
C LEU A 104 14.78 -23.46 -3.01
N PRO A 105 14.52 -24.15 -1.89
CA PRO A 105 15.19 -23.85 -0.62
C PRO A 105 16.71 -23.82 -0.79
N SER A 106 17.36 -22.88 -0.11
CA SER A 106 18.82 -22.81 -0.11
C SER A 106 19.42 -24.00 0.63
N THR A 107 20.46 -24.59 0.06
CA THR A 107 21.29 -25.62 0.73
C THR A 107 22.34 -25.01 1.65
N GLU A 108 22.72 -23.76 1.38
CA GLU A 108 23.66 -22.99 2.19
C GLU A 108 22.90 -22.01 3.10
N GLN A 109 23.49 -21.71 4.25
CA GLN A 109 22.93 -20.75 5.20
C GLN A 109 23.35 -19.34 4.80
N ALA A 110 22.37 -18.49 4.50
CA ALA A 110 22.57 -17.07 4.28
C ALA A 110 23.12 -16.41 5.53
N SER A 111 24.00 -15.43 5.34
CA SER A 111 24.46 -14.58 6.42
C SER A 111 23.31 -13.77 7.02
N HIS A 112 23.51 -13.28 8.24
CA HIS A 112 22.52 -12.44 8.91
C HIS A 112 22.22 -11.16 8.12
N SER A 113 23.23 -10.53 7.51
CA SER A 113 23.08 -9.31 6.72
C SER A 113 22.30 -9.55 5.42
N GLU A 114 22.56 -10.65 4.72
CA GLU A 114 21.79 -11.05 3.54
C GLU A 114 20.35 -11.37 3.89
N THR A 115 20.12 -12.09 4.99
CA THR A 115 18.76 -12.42 5.45
C THR A 115 17.98 -11.15 5.79
N HIS A 116 18.59 -10.25 6.57
CA HIS A 116 17.97 -8.99 6.98
C HIS A 116 17.68 -8.07 5.79
N ARG A 117 18.62 -7.89 4.85
CA ARG A 117 18.40 -7.05 3.66
C ARG A 117 17.30 -7.61 2.75
N TYR A 118 17.19 -8.93 2.64
CA TYR A 118 16.11 -9.58 1.90
C TYR A 118 14.75 -9.37 2.57
N GLN A 119 14.66 -9.58 3.89
CA GLN A 119 13.45 -9.37 4.68
C GLN A 119 12.94 -7.93 4.59
N GLN A 120 13.83 -6.95 4.67
CA GLN A 120 13.46 -5.53 4.53
C GLN A 120 12.79 -5.24 3.19
N GLN A 121 13.37 -5.71 2.09
CA GLN A 121 12.81 -5.53 0.76
C GLN A 121 11.48 -6.25 0.59
N VAL A 122 11.38 -7.51 1.00
CA VAL A 122 10.13 -8.27 0.89
C VAL A 122 9.03 -7.65 1.75
N GLY A 123 9.34 -7.19 2.97
CA GLY A 123 8.38 -6.48 3.82
C GLY A 123 7.82 -5.20 3.17
N SER A 124 8.70 -4.39 2.55
CA SER A 124 8.26 -3.22 1.77
C SER A 124 7.36 -3.59 0.59
N LEU A 125 7.63 -4.71 -0.09
CA LEU A 125 6.81 -5.19 -1.19
C LEU A 125 5.48 -5.78 -0.73
N ILE A 126 5.44 -6.45 0.43
CA ILE A 126 4.19 -6.95 1.02
C ILE A 126 3.24 -5.79 1.30
N TYR A 127 3.75 -4.69 1.84
CA TYR A 127 2.95 -3.49 2.09
C TYR A 127 2.32 -2.93 0.79
N LEU A 128 3.09 -2.83 -0.30
CA LEU A 128 2.55 -2.46 -1.61
C LEU A 128 1.48 -3.45 -2.09
N ALA A 129 1.78 -4.75 -2.01
CA ALA A 129 0.94 -5.82 -2.53
C ALA A 129 -0.45 -5.86 -1.85
N ILE A 130 -0.48 -5.64 -0.53
CA ILE A 130 -1.71 -5.67 0.26
C ILE A 130 -2.59 -4.44 0.00
N ASN A 131 -1.99 -3.25 -0.13
CA ASN A 131 -2.75 -2.01 -0.12
C ASN A 131 -3.19 -1.56 -1.52
N THR A 132 -2.29 -1.58 -2.52
CA THR A 132 -2.58 -0.96 -3.82
C THR A 132 -2.06 -1.73 -5.04
N ARG A 133 -1.25 -2.78 -4.85
CA ARG A 133 -0.59 -3.53 -5.92
C ARG A 133 -0.85 -5.05 -5.87
N PRO A 134 -2.11 -5.50 -5.93
CA PRO A 134 -2.41 -6.93 -5.92
C PRO A 134 -1.77 -7.68 -7.11
N ASP A 135 -1.44 -6.97 -8.20
CA ASP A 135 -0.73 -7.48 -9.38
C ASP A 135 0.65 -8.09 -9.05
N ILE A 136 1.33 -7.63 -7.98
CA ILE A 136 2.60 -8.21 -7.54
C ILE A 136 2.44 -9.26 -6.44
N ALA A 137 1.23 -9.44 -5.89
CA ALA A 137 1.02 -10.25 -4.69
C ALA A 137 1.51 -11.69 -4.85
N PHE A 138 1.29 -12.30 -6.02
CA PHE A 138 1.81 -13.64 -6.30
C PHE A 138 3.34 -13.70 -6.27
N ALA A 139 4.02 -12.77 -6.95
CA ALA A 139 5.48 -12.72 -7.01
C ALA A 139 6.10 -12.49 -5.63
N VAL A 140 5.52 -11.56 -4.86
CA VAL A 140 5.96 -11.24 -3.50
C VAL A 140 5.77 -12.43 -2.57
N ASN A 141 4.62 -13.10 -2.63
CA ASN A 141 4.35 -14.30 -1.82
C ASN A 141 5.32 -15.44 -2.14
N ARG A 142 5.76 -15.60 -3.39
CA ARG A 142 6.82 -16.58 -3.73
C ARG A 142 8.14 -16.23 -3.04
N CYS A 143 8.52 -14.95 -3.03
CA CYS A 143 9.75 -14.48 -2.38
C CYS A 143 9.67 -14.59 -0.84
N ALA A 144 8.50 -14.31 -0.27
CA ALA A 144 8.27 -14.30 1.18
C ALA A 144 8.52 -15.67 1.85
N ARG A 145 8.29 -16.77 1.14
CA ARG A 145 8.54 -18.14 1.64
C ARG A 145 9.98 -18.40 2.04
N TYR A 146 10.94 -17.64 1.50
CA TYR A 146 12.37 -17.84 1.70
C TYR A 146 13.01 -16.72 2.53
N MET A 147 12.21 -15.92 3.25
CA MET A 147 12.69 -14.81 4.06
C MET A 147 13.63 -15.21 5.21
N SER A 148 13.61 -16.47 5.64
CA SER A 148 14.49 -16.97 6.70
C SER A 148 15.87 -17.44 6.21
N ASN A 149 15.98 -17.85 4.94
CA ASN A 149 17.22 -18.33 4.35
C ASN A 149 17.24 -18.08 2.82
N PRO A 150 17.41 -16.81 2.38
CA PRO A 150 17.42 -16.46 0.96
C PRO A 150 18.72 -16.89 0.28
N ASN A 151 18.71 -17.00 -1.05
CA ASN A 151 19.90 -17.24 -1.85
C ASN A 151 19.86 -16.34 -3.09
N GLU A 152 20.87 -16.44 -3.95
CA GLU A 152 20.98 -15.65 -5.17
C GLU A 152 19.76 -15.76 -6.09
N SER A 153 19.17 -16.96 -6.23
CA SER A 153 17.95 -17.13 -7.05
C SER A 153 16.74 -16.39 -6.48
N HIS A 154 16.60 -16.36 -5.15
CA HIS A 154 15.58 -15.58 -4.46
C HIS A 154 15.79 -14.07 -4.66
N TYR A 155 17.04 -13.61 -4.58
CA TYR A 155 17.39 -12.22 -4.85
C TYR A 155 17.11 -11.80 -6.30
N ARG A 156 17.34 -12.68 -7.27
CA ARG A 156 16.99 -12.41 -8.69
C ARG A 156 15.49 -12.31 -8.90
N ALA A 157 14.69 -13.16 -8.26
CA ALA A 157 13.24 -13.05 -8.31
C ALA A 157 12.75 -11.74 -7.69
N LEU A 158 13.32 -11.35 -6.54
CA LEU A 158 13.03 -10.09 -5.87
C LEU A 158 13.40 -8.87 -6.74
N GLU A 159 14.58 -8.92 -7.36
CA GLU A 159 15.07 -7.91 -8.29
C GLU A 159 14.11 -7.70 -9.47
N ARG A 160 13.52 -8.78 -9.99
CA ARG A 160 12.53 -8.70 -11.07
C ARG A 160 11.29 -7.91 -10.65
N ILE A 161 10.81 -8.08 -9.42
CA ILE A 161 9.67 -7.31 -8.90
C ILE A 161 10.00 -5.82 -8.88
N TRP A 162 11.20 -5.44 -8.44
CA TRP A 162 11.65 -4.03 -8.46
C TRP A 162 11.73 -3.47 -9.88
N LYS A 163 12.25 -4.23 -10.84
CA LYS A 163 12.27 -3.85 -12.26
C LYS A 163 10.87 -3.61 -12.82
N TYR A 164 9.91 -4.44 -12.41
CA TYR A 164 8.51 -4.28 -12.80
C TYR A 164 7.86 -3.04 -12.15
N LEU A 165 8.12 -2.80 -10.86
CA LEU A 165 7.65 -1.60 -10.17
C LEU A 165 8.23 -0.32 -10.76
N LYS A 166 9.47 -0.35 -11.25
CA LYS A 166 10.07 0.77 -11.99
C LYS A 166 9.34 1.07 -13.31
N GLN A 167 8.87 0.04 -14.02
CA GLN A 167 8.12 0.21 -15.26
C GLN A 167 6.76 0.87 -15.00
N TYR A 168 6.10 0.52 -13.90
CA TYR A 168 4.75 0.97 -13.55
C TYR A 168 4.69 1.54 -12.11
N PRO A 169 5.33 2.69 -11.85
CA PRO A 169 5.46 3.22 -10.49
C PRO A 169 4.17 3.82 -9.94
N ASP A 170 3.23 4.22 -10.82
CA ASP A 170 1.99 4.92 -10.50
C ASP A 170 0.73 4.06 -10.64
N LEU A 171 0.92 2.77 -10.95
CA LEU A 171 -0.14 1.78 -10.99
C LEU A 171 -0.80 1.67 -9.60
N GLY A 172 -2.10 1.46 -9.60
CA GLY A 172 -2.91 1.31 -8.41
C GLY A 172 -4.29 0.79 -8.76
N LEU A 173 -5.19 0.83 -7.80
CA LEU A 173 -6.57 0.38 -7.94
C LEU A 173 -7.42 1.53 -8.47
N THR A 174 -8.29 1.25 -9.44
CA THR A 174 -9.31 2.20 -9.90
C THR A 174 -10.68 1.56 -9.69
N VAL A 175 -11.52 2.22 -8.91
CA VAL A 175 -12.90 1.81 -8.67
C VAL A 175 -13.81 2.73 -9.46
N ILE A 176 -14.73 2.16 -10.24
CA ILE A 176 -15.78 2.92 -10.91
C ILE A 176 -16.94 3.05 -9.91
N CYS A 177 -17.40 4.28 -9.71
CA CYS A 177 -18.39 4.66 -8.72
C CYS A 177 -19.77 4.88 -9.35
#